data_AF-C4RLB8-F1
#
_entry.id   AF-C4RLB8-F1
#
_cell.length_a   1.000
_cell.length_b   1.000
_cell.length_c   1.000
_cell.angle_alpha   90.00
_cell.angle_beta   90.00
_cell.angle_gamma   90.00
#
_symmetry.space_group_name_H-M   'P 1'
#
loop_
_entity.id
_entity.type
_entity.pdbx_description
1 polymer ?
#
loop_
_entity_poly.entity_id
_entity_poly.type
_entity_poly.pdbx_seq_one_letter_code
_entity_poly.pdbx_strand_id
1 'polypeptide(L)'
;ARPRRRARLRRHRAARPGGAVPRPPAAGAAPGPRRRSGHADGLRRDGPLIGDFDPERSADAVRNLRSQLSVIAELGGSGVTTPAAWGMFSRRLPPFEPPRPPAGDRQVLLAALATLGEHARAEGVTLFLEPLNRYEDHMVNRLDEAVALCAAVGLPSVRVAADTFHMNIEEDDVHAALRAAAPYLGHVQVSDTNRHQPGAGHLDWAALVRTLRDLGYPGWLALECRLRGEPVQALQQAVTVLRHAESRRVAA
;
A
#
# COMPACT_ATOMS: atom_id res chain seq x y z
N ALA A 1 -26.03 4.69 -57.36
CA ALA A 1 -27.32 4.14 -56.89
C ALA A 1 -27.69 4.74 -55.54
N ARG A 2 -28.87 5.41 -55.51
CA ARG A 2 -29.69 5.99 -54.42
C ARG A 2 -29.05 6.40 -53.05
N PRO A 3 -29.20 7.69 -52.67
CA PRO A 3 -28.99 8.18 -51.31
C PRO A 3 -30.30 8.34 -50.49
N ARG A 4 -30.13 8.31 -49.15
CA ARG A 4 -30.85 9.00 -48.05
C ARG A 4 -32.37 9.24 -48.16
N ARG A 5 -33.13 8.68 -47.21
CA ARG A 5 -34.44 9.22 -46.78
C ARG A 5 -34.42 9.65 -45.31
N ARG A 6 -34.59 10.96 -45.10
CA ARG A 6 -34.95 11.60 -43.83
C ARG A 6 -36.44 11.37 -43.58
N ALA A 7 -36.83 10.97 -42.37
CA ALA A 7 -38.21 11.00 -41.91
C ALA A 7 -38.41 12.14 -40.90
N ARG A 8 -39.38 12.99 -41.21
CA ARG A 8 -39.85 14.15 -40.45
C ARG A 8 -40.76 13.67 -39.31
N LEU A 9 -40.54 14.14 -38.08
CA LEU A 9 -41.53 14.05 -37.01
C LEU A 9 -42.38 15.32 -37.00
N ARG A 10 -43.70 15.11 -37.11
CA ARG A 10 -44.75 16.13 -37.18
C ARG A 10 -44.97 16.77 -35.80
N ARG A 11 -45.18 18.09 -35.83
CA ARG A 11 -45.67 18.89 -34.71
C ARG A 11 -47.18 18.66 -34.53
N HIS A 12 -47.63 18.40 -33.30
CA HIS A 12 -49.00 18.68 -32.88
C HIS A 12 -48.96 19.71 -31.74
N ARG A 13 -49.59 20.87 -32.00
CA ARG A 13 -49.94 21.90 -31.03
C ARG A 13 -51.40 21.63 -30.62
N ALA A 14 -51.66 21.55 -29.32
CA ALA A 14 -53.00 21.70 -28.75
C ALA A 14 -52.96 22.83 -27.71
N ALA A 15 -54.02 23.64 -27.69
CA ALA A 15 -54.15 24.87 -26.91
C ALA A 15 -54.66 24.62 -25.47
N ARG A 16 -54.49 25.66 -24.63
CA ARG A 16 -54.57 25.75 -23.14
C ARG A 16 -56.00 25.67 -22.56
N PRO A 17 -56.15 25.51 -21.22
CA PRO A 17 -56.25 26.68 -20.31
C PRO A 17 -55.40 26.49 -19.02
N GLY A 18 -54.79 27.51 -18.42
CA GLY A 18 -55.47 28.50 -17.58
C GLY A 18 -55.49 28.04 -16.12
N GLY A 19 -54.38 28.16 -15.39
CA GLY A 19 -54.29 27.85 -13.96
C GLY A 19 -53.01 28.45 -13.36
N ALA A 20 -53.17 29.34 -12.37
CA ALA A 20 -52.06 30.01 -11.69
C ALA A 20 -51.31 29.02 -10.78
N VAL A 21 -49.99 28.94 -10.93
CA VAL A 21 -49.11 28.16 -10.04
C VAL A 21 -48.58 29.11 -8.96
N PRO A 22 -48.72 28.81 -7.65
CA PRO A 22 -48.23 29.67 -6.59
C PRO A 22 -46.70 29.68 -6.54
N ARG A 23 -46.12 30.87 -6.32
CA ARG A 23 -44.67 31.07 -6.12
C ARG A 23 -44.24 30.49 -4.76
N PRO A 24 -43.07 29.82 -4.67
CA PRO A 24 -42.50 29.45 -3.38
C PRO A 24 -42.02 30.70 -2.62
N PRO A 25 -42.01 30.68 -1.27
CA PRO A 25 -41.60 31.81 -0.46
C PRO A 25 -40.10 32.12 -0.59
N ALA A 26 -39.77 33.39 -0.39
CA ALA A 26 -38.42 33.94 -0.50
C ALA A 26 -37.43 33.26 0.46
N ALA A 27 -36.21 33.03 -0.03
CA ALA A 27 -35.09 32.49 0.74
C ALA A 27 -34.73 33.43 1.90
N GLY A 28 -34.83 32.91 3.13
CA GLY A 28 -34.25 33.56 4.31
C GLY A 28 -32.73 33.62 4.20
N ALA A 29 -32.15 34.74 4.61
CA ALA A 29 -30.72 35.00 4.57
C ALA A 29 -29.94 33.94 5.37
N ALA A 30 -29.01 33.26 4.70
CA ALA A 30 -28.05 32.37 5.34
C ALA A 30 -27.05 33.19 6.19
N PRO A 31 -26.66 32.72 7.39
CA PRO A 31 -25.65 33.39 8.19
C PRO A 31 -24.29 33.31 7.47
N GLY A 32 -23.58 34.44 7.42
CA GLY A 32 -22.28 34.55 6.74
C GLY A 32 -21.22 33.57 7.26
N PRO A 33 -20.19 33.28 6.46
CA PRO A 33 -19.22 32.25 6.79
C PRO A 33 -18.43 32.68 8.03
N ARG A 34 -18.66 31.98 9.15
CA ARG A 34 -17.72 31.98 10.27
C ARG A 34 -16.43 31.35 9.76
N ARG A 35 -15.35 32.13 9.72
CA ARG A 35 -13.99 31.61 9.51
C ARG A 35 -13.69 30.59 10.62
N ARG A 36 -13.89 29.30 10.32
CA ARG A 36 -13.28 28.22 11.08
C ARG A 36 -11.86 28.09 10.54
N SER A 37 -10.87 28.33 11.39
CA SER A 37 -9.49 27.91 11.16
C SER A 37 -9.49 26.38 11.02
N GLY A 38 -9.58 25.90 9.79
CA GLY A 38 -9.52 24.47 9.48
C GLY A 38 -8.07 23.99 9.59
N HIS A 39 -7.71 23.39 10.71
CA HIS A 39 -6.77 22.27 10.65
C HIS A 39 -7.43 21.16 9.84
N ALA A 40 -6.73 20.69 8.81
CA ALA A 40 -7.15 19.60 7.93
C ALA A 40 -7.05 18.24 8.63
N ASP A 41 -7.64 18.13 9.82
CA ASP A 41 -7.50 16.97 10.72
C ASP A 41 -8.67 15.98 10.57
N GLY A 42 -9.13 15.79 9.33
CA GLY A 42 -10.42 15.17 9.06
C GLY A 42 -10.40 14.28 7.84
N LEU A 43 -9.44 13.35 7.72
CA LEU A 43 -9.60 12.13 6.91
C LEU A 43 -8.49 11.05 7.07
N ARG A 44 -7.84 10.89 8.22
CA ARG A 44 -6.93 9.75 8.45
C ARG A 44 -7.57 8.81 9.48
N ARG A 45 -8.06 7.65 9.02
CA ARG A 45 -8.55 6.57 9.91
C ARG A 45 -7.40 5.73 10.49
N ASP A 46 -6.20 5.88 9.95
CA ASP A 46 -5.03 5.08 10.31
C ASP A 46 -4.00 5.92 11.07
N GLY A 47 -3.33 5.29 12.04
CA GLY A 47 -2.35 5.93 12.92
C GLY A 47 -1.12 6.49 12.18
N PRO A 48 -0.29 7.31 12.84
CA PRO A 48 0.90 7.86 12.21
C PRO A 48 1.94 6.77 11.90
N LEU A 49 2.80 7.03 10.92
CA LEU A 49 3.88 6.15 10.48
C LEU A 49 5.24 6.84 10.65
N ILE A 50 6.32 6.07 10.57
CA ILE A 50 7.68 6.55 10.91
C ILE A 50 8.12 7.75 10.07
N GLY A 51 7.64 7.85 8.84
CA GLY A 51 7.91 8.94 7.91
C GLY A 51 6.95 10.10 8.00
N ASP A 52 6.11 10.23 9.04
CA ASP A 52 5.15 11.34 9.14
C ASP A 52 5.86 12.72 9.00
N PHE A 53 5.21 13.69 8.35
CA PHE A 53 5.76 15.04 8.19
C PHE A 53 5.76 15.81 9.51
N ASP A 54 4.82 15.50 10.40
CA ASP A 54 4.79 16.02 11.76
C ASP A 54 5.75 15.20 12.65
N PRO A 55 6.80 15.83 13.22
CA PRO A 55 7.77 15.13 14.06
C PRO A 55 7.16 14.47 15.31
N GLU A 56 6.11 15.05 15.89
CA GLU A 56 5.45 14.46 17.07
C GLU A 56 4.73 13.17 16.67
N ARG A 57 3.99 13.21 15.55
CA ARG A 57 3.29 12.03 15.01
C ARG A 57 4.27 10.94 14.57
N SER A 58 5.39 11.30 13.95
CA SER A 58 6.48 10.37 13.64
C SER A 58 7.06 9.72 14.91
N ALA A 59 7.32 10.52 15.96
CA ALA A 59 7.79 10.00 17.24
C ALA A 59 6.75 9.08 17.92
N ASP A 60 5.46 9.36 17.79
CA ASP A 60 4.38 8.51 18.28
C ASP A 60 4.35 7.16 17.55
N ALA A 61 4.54 7.17 16.22
CA ALA A 61 4.65 5.96 15.42
C ALA A 61 5.81 5.07 15.87
N VAL A 62 6.97 5.68 16.13
CA VAL A 62 8.14 4.96 16.67
C VAL A 62 7.82 4.34 18.04
N ARG A 63 7.16 5.07 18.96
CA ARG A 63 6.78 4.52 20.27
C ARG A 63 5.79 3.35 20.13
N ASN A 64 4.80 3.48 19.26
CA ASN A 64 3.83 2.43 18.98
C ASN A 64 4.49 1.18 18.40
N LEU A 65 5.39 1.33 17.42
CA LEU A 65 6.11 0.20 16.83
C LEU A 65 7.04 -0.49 17.84
N ARG A 66 7.68 0.24 18.75
CA ARG A 66 8.44 -0.39 19.86
C ARG A 66 7.55 -1.28 20.72
N SER A 67 6.37 -0.78 21.09
CA SER A 67 5.41 -1.58 21.87
C SER A 67 4.94 -2.81 21.08
N GLN A 68 4.68 -2.68 19.78
CA GLN A 68 4.31 -3.80 18.93
C GLN A 68 5.44 -4.83 18.85
N LEU A 69 6.70 -4.41 18.68
CA LEU A 69 7.85 -5.31 18.66
C LEU A 69 7.96 -6.12 19.95
N SER A 70 7.81 -5.49 21.12
CA SER A 70 7.83 -6.20 22.41
C SER A 70 6.65 -7.17 22.53
N VAL A 71 5.43 -6.77 22.15
CA VAL A 71 4.26 -7.65 22.18
C VAL A 71 4.43 -8.85 21.24
N ILE A 72 4.96 -8.64 20.03
CA ILE A 72 5.23 -9.72 19.09
C ILE A 72 6.31 -10.67 19.62
N ALA A 73 7.34 -10.15 20.29
CA ALA A 73 8.34 -10.97 20.95
C ALA A 73 7.73 -11.85 22.05
N GLU A 74 6.87 -11.29 22.90
CA GLU A 74 6.15 -12.03 23.94
C GLU A 74 5.24 -13.14 23.38
N LEU A 75 4.67 -12.92 22.18
CA LEU A 75 3.85 -13.89 21.48
C LEU A 75 4.66 -14.94 20.69
N GLY A 76 6.00 -14.85 20.70
CA GLY A 76 6.88 -15.73 19.91
C GLY A 76 6.81 -15.49 18.40
N GLY A 77 6.37 -14.30 17.98
CA GLY A 77 6.30 -13.92 16.57
C GLY A 77 7.65 -13.49 16.00
N SER A 78 7.70 -13.31 14.68
CA SER A 78 8.96 -13.02 13.96
C SER A 78 9.33 -11.53 13.93
N GLY A 79 8.35 -10.64 13.95
CA GLY A 79 8.60 -9.22 13.76
C GLY A 79 7.38 -8.39 13.41
N VAL A 80 7.63 -7.11 13.14
CA VAL A 80 6.61 -6.13 12.76
C VAL A 80 7.00 -5.50 11.43
N THR A 81 6.04 -5.41 10.51
CA THR A 81 6.22 -4.74 9.21
C THR A 81 5.74 -3.30 9.31
N THR A 82 6.47 -2.38 8.68
CA THR A 82 6.07 -0.97 8.56
C THR A 82 6.53 -0.39 7.22
N PRO A 83 5.66 0.32 6.48
CA PRO A 83 6.11 1.19 5.42
C PRO A 83 6.66 2.50 5.98
N ALA A 84 7.33 3.29 5.14
CA ALA A 84 7.75 4.64 5.53
C ALA A 84 6.53 5.54 5.82
N ALA A 85 5.54 5.51 4.94
CA ALA A 85 4.22 6.10 5.15
C ALA A 85 3.16 5.37 4.32
N TRP A 86 1.88 5.68 4.54
CA TRP A 86 0.76 5.16 3.76
C TRP A 86 -0.32 6.23 3.64
N GLY A 87 -0.74 6.53 2.41
CA GLY A 87 -1.74 7.56 2.12
C GLY A 87 -1.33 8.95 2.60
N MET A 88 -0.06 9.17 2.93
CA MET A 88 0.43 10.45 3.44
C MET A 88 0.56 11.45 2.31
N PHE A 89 1.26 11.04 1.26
CA PHE A 89 1.59 11.86 0.11
C PHE A 89 1.96 10.94 -1.07
N SER A 90 1.69 11.40 -2.29
CA SER A 90 2.17 10.75 -3.51
C SER A 90 2.59 11.83 -4.50
N ARG A 91 3.77 11.70 -5.10
CA ARG A 91 4.20 12.58 -6.21
C ARG A 91 3.38 12.38 -7.49
N ARG A 92 2.48 11.39 -7.53
CA ARG A 92 1.64 11.06 -8.69
C ARG A 92 0.23 11.64 -8.59
N LEU A 93 -0.12 12.22 -7.44
CA LEU A 93 -1.43 12.81 -7.17
C LEU A 93 -1.26 14.24 -6.66
N PRO A 94 -2.19 15.18 -6.93
CA PRO A 94 -2.12 16.51 -6.34
C PRO A 94 -2.24 16.45 -4.80
N PRO A 95 -1.44 17.24 -4.05
CA PRO A 95 -0.35 18.11 -4.52
C PRO A 95 0.92 17.33 -4.91
N PHE A 96 1.63 17.75 -5.96
CA PHE A 96 2.76 17.01 -6.55
C PHE A 96 4.12 17.19 -5.86
N GLU A 97 4.26 18.21 -5.02
CA GLU A 97 5.50 18.53 -4.29
C GLU A 97 5.36 18.23 -2.78
N PRO A 98 6.20 17.35 -2.21
CA PRO A 98 6.13 17.04 -0.80
C PRO A 98 6.65 18.22 0.05
N PRO A 99 6.10 18.43 1.26
CA PRO A 99 6.52 19.51 2.16
C PRO A 99 7.92 19.29 2.76
N ARG A 100 8.46 18.07 2.69
CA ARG A 100 9.81 17.72 3.15
C ARG A 100 10.67 17.27 1.96
N PRO A 101 11.92 17.77 1.83
CA PRO A 101 12.80 17.36 0.74
C PRO A 101 13.29 15.91 0.94
N PRO A 102 13.74 15.23 -0.14
CA PRO A 102 14.18 13.82 -0.07
C PRO A 102 15.27 13.54 0.98
N ALA A 103 16.20 14.47 1.19
CA ALA A 103 17.22 14.34 2.22
C ALA A 103 16.63 14.33 3.64
N GLY A 104 15.59 15.12 3.87
CA GLY A 104 14.86 15.16 5.14
C GLY A 104 14.04 13.88 5.37
N ASP A 105 13.36 13.38 4.33
CA ASP A 105 12.69 12.06 4.38
C ASP A 105 13.68 10.96 4.78
N ARG A 106 14.82 10.89 4.08
CA ARG A 106 15.86 9.90 4.37
C ARG A 106 16.40 10.01 5.80
N GLN A 107 16.61 11.22 6.31
CA GLN A 107 17.09 11.43 7.68
C GLN A 107 16.10 10.92 8.73
N VAL A 108 14.81 11.23 8.56
CA VAL A 108 13.75 10.78 9.47
C VAL A 108 13.64 9.25 9.47
N LEU A 109 13.65 8.63 8.29
CA LEU A 109 13.59 7.17 8.17
C LEU A 109 14.79 6.49 8.82
N LEU A 110 16.01 6.95 8.58
CA LEU A 110 17.19 6.36 9.21
C LEU A 110 17.15 6.48 10.74
N ALA A 111 16.73 7.62 11.28
CA ALA A 111 16.63 7.80 12.73
C ALA A 111 15.59 6.85 13.35
N ALA A 112 14.42 6.71 12.71
CA ALA A 112 13.37 5.79 13.15
C ALA A 112 13.81 4.33 13.05
N LEU A 113 14.36 3.91 11.90
CA LEU A 113 14.81 2.54 11.65
C LEU A 113 15.97 2.15 12.58
N ALA A 114 16.91 3.05 12.87
CA ALA A 114 17.97 2.78 13.84
C ALA A 114 17.41 2.56 15.26
N THR A 115 16.51 3.45 15.69
CA THR A 115 15.87 3.34 17.02
C THR A 115 15.06 2.05 17.16
N LEU A 116 14.24 1.73 16.16
CA LEU A 116 13.41 0.54 16.14
C LEU A 116 14.23 -0.73 15.95
N GLY A 117 15.27 -0.68 15.13
CA GLY A 117 16.20 -1.79 14.90
C GLY A 117 16.94 -2.20 16.17
N GLU A 118 17.43 -1.24 16.96
CA GLU A 118 18.06 -1.54 18.25
C GLU A 118 17.08 -2.18 19.23
N HIS A 119 15.84 -1.68 19.26
CA HIS A 119 14.79 -2.28 20.10
C HIS A 119 14.45 -3.70 19.63
N ALA A 120 14.23 -3.91 18.34
CA ALA A 120 13.96 -5.22 17.75
C ALA A 120 15.10 -6.22 18.05
N ARG A 121 16.36 -5.78 17.95
CA ARG A 121 17.55 -6.57 18.29
C ARG A 121 17.54 -7.00 19.76
N ALA A 122 17.19 -6.09 20.67
CA ALA A 122 17.13 -6.39 22.11
C ALA A 122 16.02 -7.40 22.44
N GLU A 123 14.88 -7.32 21.75
CA GLU A 123 13.73 -8.21 21.92
C GLU A 123 13.88 -9.55 21.17
N GLY A 124 14.89 -9.69 20.31
CA GLY A 124 15.09 -10.90 19.50
C GLY A 124 14.11 -11.06 18.34
N VAL A 125 13.47 -9.98 17.89
CA VAL A 125 12.55 -9.94 16.75
C VAL A 125 13.10 -9.05 15.63
N THR A 126 12.39 -8.97 14.50
CA THR A 126 12.81 -8.19 13.33
C THR A 126 11.82 -7.05 13.02
N LEU A 127 12.34 -5.89 12.62
CA LEU A 127 11.57 -4.85 11.95
C LEU A 127 11.68 -5.05 10.44
N PHE A 128 10.55 -5.17 9.76
CA PHE A 128 10.51 -5.27 8.30
C PHE A 128 10.09 -3.93 7.68
N LEU A 129 10.96 -3.31 6.89
CA LEU A 129 10.66 -2.12 6.10
C LEU A 129 10.01 -2.56 4.78
N GLU A 130 8.79 -2.10 4.52
CA GLU A 130 8.01 -2.43 3.32
C GLU A 130 8.01 -1.26 2.32
N PRO A 131 8.56 -1.44 1.11
CA PRO A 131 8.32 -0.52 0.01
C PRO A 131 6.89 -0.63 -0.50
N LEU A 132 6.22 0.51 -0.65
CA LEU A 132 4.87 0.56 -1.21
C LEU A 132 4.89 1.11 -2.64
N ASN A 133 3.80 0.95 -3.37
CA ASN A 133 3.70 1.58 -4.69
C ASN A 133 3.65 3.12 -4.57
N ARG A 134 4.06 3.81 -5.64
CA ARG A 134 4.18 5.27 -5.76
C ARG A 134 2.90 6.07 -5.47
N TYR A 135 1.74 5.41 -5.38
CA TYR A 135 0.47 6.05 -5.06
C TYR A 135 0.17 6.04 -3.56
N GLU A 136 0.78 5.13 -2.81
CA GLU A 136 0.54 4.91 -1.39
C GLU A 136 1.65 5.53 -0.52
N ASP A 137 2.89 5.52 -1.00
CA ASP A 137 4.04 6.19 -0.40
C ASP A 137 4.90 6.90 -1.45
N HIS A 138 5.58 7.97 -1.06
CA HIS A 138 6.52 8.69 -1.91
C HIS A 138 7.99 8.50 -1.50
N MET A 139 8.26 7.84 -0.38
CA MET A 139 9.60 7.77 0.22
C MET A 139 10.36 6.50 -0.16
N VAL A 140 9.71 5.34 -0.13
CA VAL A 140 10.34 4.04 -0.41
C VAL A 140 9.41 3.20 -1.27
N ASN A 141 9.78 3.01 -2.55
CA ASN A 141 8.93 2.35 -3.54
C ASN A 141 9.52 1.07 -4.13
N ARG A 142 10.84 0.91 -4.09
CA ARG A 142 11.54 -0.29 -4.61
C ARG A 142 12.33 -1.02 -3.53
N LEU A 143 12.60 -2.30 -3.78
CA LEU A 143 13.42 -3.12 -2.88
C LEU A 143 14.83 -2.57 -2.73
N ASP A 144 15.44 -2.02 -3.79
CA ASP A 144 16.79 -1.45 -3.73
C ASP A 144 16.88 -0.21 -2.84
N GLU A 145 15.84 0.64 -2.82
CA GLU A 145 15.72 1.78 -1.91
C GLU A 145 15.63 1.33 -0.44
N ALA A 146 14.80 0.32 -0.14
CA ALA A 146 14.72 -0.23 1.21
C ALA A 146 16.01 -0.95 1.64
N VAL A 147 16.66 -1.69 0.74
CA VAL A 147 17.97 -2.30 0.98
C VAL A 147 19.00 -1.23 1.33
N ALA A 148 19.03 -0.11 0.59
CA ALA A 148 19.96 0.99 0.88
C ALA A 148 19.75 1.60 2.28
N LEU A 149 18.49 1.69 2.75
CA LEU A 149 18.17 2.12 4.11
C LEU A 149 18.60 1.08 5.16
N CYS A 150 18.27 -0.20 4.95
CA CYS A 150 18.68 -1.28 5.86
C CYS A 150 20.21 -1.38 5.98
N ALA A 151 20.92 -1.28 4.84
CA ALA A 151 22.38 -1.27 4.79
C ALA A 151 22.99 -0.07 5.52
N ALA A 152 22.40 1.12 5.36
CA ALA A 152 22.86 2.33 6.05
C ALA A 152 22.62 2.29 7.57
N VAL A 153 21.54 1.65 8.02
CA VAL A 153 21.29 1.41 9.45
C VAL A 153 22.26 0.35 10.00
N GLY A 154 22.61 -0.67 9.20
CA GLY A 154 23.63 -1.65 9.55
C GLY A 154 23.21 -2.66 10.62
N LEU A 155 21.92 -2.78 10.91
CA LEU A 155 21.39 -3.68 11.94
C LEU A 155 20.74 -4.93 11.33
N PRO A 156 21.17 -6.15 11.70
CA PRO A 156 20.54 -7.39 11.21
C PRO A 156 19.07 -7.57 11.61
N SER A 157 18.61 -6.82 12.62
CA SER A 157 17.22 -6.77 13.07
C SER A 157 16.33 -5.84 12.23
N VAL A 158 16.89 -5.17 11.20
CA VAL A 158 16.14 -4.38 10.22
C VAL A 158 16.30 -5.05 8.86
N ARG A 159 15.18 -5.54 8.32
CA ARG A 159 15.12 -6.31 7.08
C ARG A 159 14.06 -5.75 6.15
N VAL A 160 14.03 -6.21 4.92
CA VAL A 160 13.04 -5.79 3.91
C VAL A 160 11.84 -6.74 3.94
N ALA A 161 10.64 -6.18 3.94
CA ALA A 161 9.42 -6.88 3.55
C ALA A 161 9.16 -6.62 2.06
N ALA A 162 9.09 -7.67 1.26
CA ALA A 162 8.72 -7.58 -0.14
C ALA A 162 7.23 -7.86 -0.31
N ASP A 163 6.52 -7.05 -1.09
CA ASP A 163 5.12 -7.26 -1.40
C ASP A 163 4.92 -7.40 -2.92
N THR A 164 4.31 -8.49 -3.35
CA THR A 164 4.18 -8.81 -4.78
C THR A 164 3.30 -7.85 -5.58
N PHE A 165 2.32 -7.20 -4.94
CA PHE A 165 1.48 -6.20 -5.61
C PHE A 165 2.23 -4.88 -5.78
N HIS A 166 2.95 -4.42 -4.76
CA HIS A 166 3.78 -3.22 -4.86
C HIS A 166 4.90 -3.42 -5.87
N MET A 167 5.60 -4.56 -5.81
CA MET A 167 6.66 -4.90 -6.74
C MET A 167 6.18 -4.99 -8.19
N ASN A 168 4.98 -5.50 -8.44
CA ASN A 168 4.41 -5.57 -9.79
C ASN A 168 4.20 -4.18 -10.43
N ILE A 169 4.14 -3.11 -9.63
CA ILE A 169 4.01 -1.72 -10.11
C ILE A 169 5.39 -1.03 -10.22
N GLU A 170 6.29 -1.31 -9.28
CA GLU A 170 7.52 -0.53 -9.09
C GLU A 170 8.79 -1.18 -9.63
N GLU A 171 8.87 -2.51 -9.65
CA GLU A 171 10.05 -3.23 -10.09
C GLU A 171 10.04 -3.47 -11.60
N ASP A 172 11.18 -3.23 -12.25
CA ASP A 172 11.36 -3.55 -13.67
C ASP A 172 11.33 -5.06 -13.92
N ASP A 173 11.89 -5.84 -12.98
CA ASP A 173 11.84 -7.30 -12.92
C ASP A 173 11.77 -7.75 -11.46
N VAL A 174 10.59 -8.27 -11.08
CA VAL A 174 10.29 -8.78 -9.73
C VAL A 174 11.30 -9.81 -9.25
N HIS A 175 11.75 -10.72 -10.12
CA HIS A 175 12.66 -11.80 -9.75
C HIS A 175 14.10 -11.30 -9.61
N ALA A 176 14.53 -10.39 -10.48
CA ALA A 176 15.83 -9.74 -10.36
C ALA A 176 15.91 -8.89 -9.07
N ALA A 177 14.85 -8.14 -8.76
CA ALA A 177 14.76 -7.35 -7.53
C ALA A 177 14.86 -8.23 -6.27
N LEU A 178 14.13 -9.35 -6.22
CA LEU A 178 14.24 -10.32 -5.12
C LEU A 178 15.66 -10.89 -4.99
N ARG A 179 16.30 -11.24 -6.12
CA ARG A 179 17.67 -11.75 -6.12
C ARG A 179 18.67 -10.73 -5.57
N ALA A 180 18.54 -9.46 -5.96
CA ALA A 180 19.39 -8.39 -5.46
C ALA A 180 19.15 -8.10 -3.96
N ALA A 181 17.89 -8.17 -3.51
CA ALA A 181 17.51 -7.91 -2.13
C ALA A 181 17.69 -9.11 -1.19
N ALA A 182 17.98 -10.31 -1.70
CA ALA A 182 18.02 -11.55 -0.93
C ALA A 182 18.81 -11.49 0.40
N PRO A 183 19.98 -10.82 0.50
CA PRO A 183 20.70 -10.70 1.76
C PRO A 183 19.96 -9.93 2.86
N TYR A 184 18.98 -9.10 2.48
CA TYR A 184 18.19 -8.26 3.39
C TYR A 184 16.71 -8.69 3.48
N LEU A 185 16.26 -9.60 2.62
CA LEU A 185 14.87 -10.05 2.58
C LEU A 185 14.52 -10.82 3.85
N GLY A 186 13.54 -10.31 4.61
CA GLY A 186 13.10 -10.91 5.87
C GLY A 186 11.63 -11.35 5.88
N HIS A 187 10.79 -10.74 5.04
CA HIS A 187 9.38 -11.06 4.95
C HIS A 187 8.86 -10.93 3.51
N VAL A 188 7.80 -11.67 3.17
CA VAL A 188 7.15 -11.59 1.87
C VAL A 188 5.63 -11.57 2.05
N GLN A 189 5.00 -10.45 1.69
CA GLN A 189 3.56 -10.33 1.51
C GLN A 189 3.18 -10.76 0.09
N VAL A 190 2.09 -11.51 -0.03
CA VAL A 190 1.61 -12.04 -1.31
C VAL A 190 0.16 -11.63 -1.58
N SER A 191 0.01 -10.98 -2.72
CA SER A 191 -1.27 -10.70 -3.37
C SER A 191 -1.07 -10.68 -4.89
N ASP A 192 -2.14 -10.99 -5.63
CA ASP A 192 -2.04 -10.97 -7.09
C ASP A 192 -1.97 -9.54 -7.62
N THR A 193 -1.71 -9.38 -8.92
CA THR A 193 -1.44 -8.08 -9.56
C THR A 193 -2.55 -7.03 -9.40
N ASN A 194 -3.75 -7.45 -8.98
CA ASN A 194 -4.92 -6.62 -8.72
C ASN A 194 -5.23 -6.45 -7.20
N ARG A 195 -4.28 -6.78 -6.32
CA ARG A 195 -4.38 -6.79 -4.84
C ARG A 195 -5.45 -7.75 -4.30
N HIS A 196 -5.91 -8.72 -5.12
CA HIS A 196 -6.76 -9.81 -4.65
C HIS A 196 -5.93 -11.06 -4.32
N GLN A 197 -6.60 -12.14 -3.93
CA GLN A 197 -5.96 -13.39 -3.56
C GLN A 197 -5.10 -13.97 -4.72
N PRO A 198 -3.98 -14.66 -4.43
CA PRO A 198 -3.22 -15.41 -5.41
C PRO A 198 -4.09 -16.28 -6.33
N GLY A 199 -3.91 -16.11 -7.64
CA GLY A 199 -4.69 -16.77 -8.69
C GLY A 199 -5.88 -15.95 -9.22
N ALA A 200 -6.19 -14.81 -8.59
CA ALA A 200 -7.26 -13.91 -9.06
C ALA A 200 -6.77 -12.87 -10.09
N GLY A 201 -5.46 -12.82 -10.36
CA GLY A 201 -4.84 -11.95 -11.36
C GLY A 201 -4.01 -12.76 -12.36
N HIS A 202 -2.83 -12.23 -12.71
CA HIS A 202 -1.97 -12.83 -13.73
C HIS A 202 -0.49 -12.92 -13.30
N LEU A 203 -0.19 -12.82 -12.01
CA LEU A 203 1.18 -13.01 -11.52
C LEU A 203 1.63 -14.46 -11.80
N ASP A 204 2.86 -14.65 -12.30
CA ASP A 204 3.44 -16.00 -12.44
C ASP A 204 3.90 -16.51 -11.06
N TRP A 205 2.94 -17.06 -10.32
CA TRP A 205 3.16 -17.64 -8.99
C TRP A 205 4.21 -18.76 -9.00
N ALA A 206 4.28 -19.54 -10.08
CA ALA A 206 5.24 -20.62 -10.18
C ALA A 206 6.66 -20.07 -10.30
N ALA A 207 6.88 -19.02 -11.10
CA ALA A 207 8.18 -18.35 -11.18
C ALA A 207 8.56 -17.64 -9.88
N LEU A 208 7.60 -17.01 -9.20
CA LEU A 208 7.85 -16.31 -7.94
C LEU A 208 8.31 -17.29 -6.85
N VAL A 209 7.53 -18.36 -6.61
CA VAL A 209 7.84 -19.36 -5.58
C VAL A 209 9.17 -20.07 -5.88
N ARG A 210 9.46 -20.37 -7.16
CA ARG A 210 10.78 -20.89 -7.55
C ARG A 210 11.91 -19.93 -7.22
N THR A 211 11.75 -18.64 -7.54
CA THR A 211 12.76 -17.63 -7.24
C THR A 211 13.05 -17.56 -5.74
N LEU A 212 12.02 -17.52 -4.90
CA LEU A 212 12.18 -17.50 -3.45
C LEU A 212 12.86 -18.78 -2.91
N ARG A 213 12.53 -19.94 -3.49
CA ARG A 213 13.20 -21.21 -3.17
C ARG A 213 14.67 -21.20 -3.56
N ASP A 214 15.00 -20.77 -4.77
CA ASP A 214 16.39 -20.73 -5.27
C ASP A 214 17.26 -19.78 -4.44
N LEU A 215 16.63 -18.75 -3.85
CA LEU A 215 17.25 -17.85 -2.88
C LEU A 215 17.38 -18.44 -1.48
N GLY A 216 16.79 -19.62 -1.21
CA GLY A 216 16.75 -20.22 0.11
C GLY A 216 15.97 -19.40 1.13
N TYR A 217 14.97 -18.61 0.69
CA TYR A 217 14.17 -17.78 1.59
C TYR A 217 13.46 -18.66 2.64
N PRO A 218 13.77 -18.48 3.94
CA PRO A 218 13.30 -19.39 4.99
C PRO A 218 11.99 -18.92 5.65
N GLY A 219 11.51 -17.73 5.27
CA GLY A 219 10.38 -17.07 5.92
C GLY A 219 9.02 -17.50 5.37
N TRP A 220 7.97 -16.90 5.95
CA TRP A 220 6.59 -17.13 5.53
C TRP A 220 6.23 -16.29 4.30
N LEU A 221 5.25 -16.79 3.53
CA LEU A 221 4.47 -15.99 2.58
C LEU A 221 3.17 -15.58 3.29
N ALA A 222 3.00 -14.29 3.57
CA ALA A 222 1.82 -13.77 4.26
C ALA A 222 0.80 -13.24 3.23
N LEU A 223 -0.45 -13.70 3.30
CA LEU A 223 -1.50 -13.18 2.43
C LEU A 223 -1.90 -11.77 2.86
N GLU A 224 -1.59 -10.77 2.04
CA GLU A 224 -2.08 -9.41 2.23
C GLU A 224 -2.88 -8.97 1.01
N CYS A 225 -4.14 -9.38 0.99
CA CYS A 225 -4.99 -9.18 -0.17
C CYS A 225 -6.43 -8.88 0.22
N ARG A 226 -7.14 -8.26 -0.72
CA ARG A 226 -8.60 -8.23 -0.72
C ARG A 226 -9.11 -9.58 -1.23
N LEU A 227 -10.30 -9.99 -0.82
CA LEU A 227 -10.91 -11.21 -1.30
C LEU A 227 -11.99 -10.89 -2.33
N ARG A 228 -11.90 -11.55 -3.50
CA ARG A 228 -12.96 -11.51 -4.51
C ARG A 228 -13.79 -12.78 -4.42
N GLY A 229 -15.11 -12.62 -4.26
CA GLY A 229 -16.05 -13.72 -4.13
C GLY A 229 -16.31 -14.09 -2.68
N GLU A 230 -16.71 -15.34 -2.44
CA GLU A 230 -16.91 -15.86 -1.08
C GLU A 230 -15.55 -16.00 -0.36
N PRO A 231 -15.37 -15.40 0.84
CA PRO A 231 -14.06 -15.33 1.50
C PRO A 231 -13.37 -16.68 1.76
N VAL A 232 -14.08 -17.70 2.24
CA VAL A 232 -13.46 -18.98 2.59
C VAL A 232 -12.96 -19.68 1.32
N GLN A 233 -13.75 -19.69 0.26
CA GLN A 233 -13.36 -20.22 -1.05
C GLN A 233 -12.18 -19.45 -1.64
N ALA A 234 -12.17 -18.12 -1.55
CA ALA A 234 -11.07 -17.30 -2.04
C ALA A 234 -9.75 -17.63 -1.33
N LEU A 235 -9.77 -17.81 -0.01
CA LEU A 235 -8.58 -18.22 0.76
C LEU A 235 -8.13 -19.65 0.42
N GLN A 236 -9.07 -20.58 0.24
CA GLN A 236 -8.75 -21.95 -0.19
C GLN A 236 -8.07 -21.94 -1.56
N GLN A 237 -8.57 -21.14 -2.51
CA GLN A 237 -7.96 -20.96 -3.83
C GLN A 237 -6.54 -20.43 -3.73
N ALA A 238 -6.31 -19.38 -2.93
CA ALA A 238 -4.99 -18.80 -2.72
C ALA A 238 -3.97 -19.85 -2.25
N VAL A 239 -4.35 -20.65 -1.24
CA VAL A 239 -3.50 -21.70 -0.69
C VAL A 239 -3.22 -22.79 -1.73
N THR A 240 -4.23 -23.20 -2.50
CA THR A 240 -4.05 -24.18 -3.59
C THR A 240 -3.06 -23.68 -4.65
N VAL A 241 -3.18 -22.41 -5.07
CA VAL A 241 -2.27 -21.81 -6.06
C VAL A 241 -0.83 -21.81 -5.56
N LEU A 242 -0.60 -21.34 -4.32
CA LEU A 242 0.75 -21.26 -3.74
C LEU A 242 1.36 -22.65 -3.53
N ARG A 243 0.59 -23.63 -3.03
CA ARG A 243 1.07 -25.02 -2.85
C ARG A 243 1.37 -25.71 -4.16
N HIS A 244 0.58 -25.43 -5.22
CA HIS A 244 0.85 -25.99 -6.55
C HIS A 244 2.07 -25.37 -7.21
N ALA A 245 2.29 -24.07 -6.99
CA ALA A 245 3.52 -23.40 -7.40
C ALA A 245 4.75 -24.00 -6.69
N GLU A 246 4.60 -24.45 -5.44
CA GLU A 246 5.64 -25.14 -4.70
C GLU A 246 5.92 -26.56 -5.23
N SER A 247 4.88 -27.36 -5.50
CA SER A 247 5.03 -28.78 -5.83
C SER A 247 5.63 -29.06 -7.23
N ARG A 248 5.56 -28.10 -8.16
CA ARG A 248 6.16 -28.24 -9.49
C ARG A 248 7.69 -28.24 -9.40
N ARG A 249 8.27 -29.45 -9.33
CA ARG A 249 9.65 -29.70 -9.75
C ARG A 249 9.73 -29.33 -11.23
N VAL A 250 10.49 -28.30 -11.58
CA VAL A 250 10.83 -28.04 -12.97
C VAL A 250 11.78 -29.16 -13.37
N ALA A 251 11.34 -30.01 -14.31
CA ALA A 251 12.27 -30.86 -15.03
C ALA A 251 13.25 -29.92 -15.75
N ALA A 252 14.53 -30.08 -15.44
CA ALA A 252 15.63 -29.34 -16.04
C ALA A 252 15.70 -29.58 -17.56
#